data_AF-A0A9E3LP03-F1
#
_entry.id   AF-A0A9E3LP03-F1
#
_cell.length_a   1.000
_cell.length_b   1.000
_cell.length_c   1.000
_cell.angle_alpha   90.00
_cell.angle_beta   90.00
_cell.angle_gamma   90.00
#
_symmetry.space_group_name_H-M   'P 1'
#
loop_
_entity.id
_entity.type
_entity.pdbx_description
1 polymer ?
#
loop_
_entity_poly.entity_id
_entity_poly.type
_entity_poly.pdbx_seq_one_letter_code
_entity_poly.pdbx_strand_id
1 'polypeptide(L)'
;MLLGLFSLLLFQLIGETIARGSGLPIPGPVIGFVLLAVALAASPGLRREVDPVAAGLLRYLSLLFVPAAVGVIQQWGLLRVAAVPIVAALLVSTWAALIVTALVFRFVSTRLGLSGPDGEAR
;
A
#
# COMPACT_ATOMS: atom_id res chain seq x y z
N MET A 1 -4.58 -16.20 -16.17
CA MET A 1 -4.52 -16.53 -14.70
C MET A 1 -3.12 -16.93 -14.25
N LEU A 2 -2.51 -18.01 -14.78
CA LEU A 2 -1.14 -18.40 -14.38
C LEU A 2 -0.10 -17.31 -14.71
N LEU A 3 -0.21 -16.67 -15.88
CA LEU A 3 0.67 -15.56 -16.29
C LEU A 3 0.57 -14.36 -15.34
N GLY A 4 -0.64 -14.00 -14.93
CA GLY A 4 -0.86 -12.93 -13.96
C GLY A 4 -0.23 -13.24 -12.60
N LEU A 5 -0.46 -14.44 -12.06
CA LEU A 5 0.14 -14.87 -10.79
C LEU A 5 1.67 -14.95 -10.87
N PHE A 6 2.20 -15.51 -11.96
CA PHE A 6 3.63 -15.56 -12.23
C PHE A 6 4.22 -14.15 -12.27
N SER A 7 3.55 -13.20 -12.94
CA SER A 7 3.99 -11.81 -12.98
C SER A 7 4.04 -11.20 -11.58
N LEU A 8 2.98 -11.37 -10.77
CA LEU A 8 2.97 -10.89 -9.38
C LEU A 8 4.15 -11.45 -8.57
N LEU A 9 4.39 -12.76 -8.64
CA LEU A 9 5.49 -13.42 -7.93
C LEU A 9 6.87 -13.04 -8.48
N LEU A 10 6.99 -12.82 -9.79
CA LEU A 10 8.23 -12.41 -10.43
C LEU A 10 8.64 -11.01 -9.96
N PHE A 11 7.72 -10.04 -9.99
CA PHE A 11 8.02 -8.70 -9.50
C PHE A 11 8.28 -8.68 -8.00
N GLN A 12 7.56 -9.49 -7.22
CA GLN A 12 7.84 -9.72 -5.79
C GLN A 12 9.27 -10.24 -5.57
N LEU A 13 9.70 -11.25 -6.35
CA LEU A 13 11.03 -11.84 -6.25
C LEU A 13 12.13 -10.86 -6.65
N ILE A 14 11.91 -10.08 -7.73
CA ILE A 14 12.84 -9.04 -8.16
C ILE A 14 12.98 -7.98 -7.06
N GLY A 15 11.86 -7.49 -6.51
CA GLY A 15 11.87 -6.52 -5.42
C GLY A 15 12.59 -7.03 -4.17
N GLU A 16 12.37 -8.30 -3.81
CA GLU A 16 13.07 -8.97 -2.70
C GLU A 16 14.58 -9.09 -2.94
N THR A 17 14.97 -9.45 -4.18
CA THR A 17 16.37 -9.55 -4.58
C THR A 17 17.06 -8.18 -4.50
N ILE A 18 16.38 -7.13 -4.95
CA ILE A 18 16.89 -5.75 -4.84
C ILE A 18 17.02 -5.33 -3.38
N ALA A 19 15.98 -5.54 -2.56
CA ALA A 19 16.01 -5.15 -1.15
C ALA A 19 17.17 -5.84 -0.41
N ARG A 20 17.35 -7.15 -0.60
CA ARG A 20 18.43 -7.91 0.03
C ARG A 20 19.82 -7.57 -0.54
N GLY A 21 19.93 -7.32 -1.84
CA GLY A 21 21.21 -7.02 -2.49
C GLY A 21 21.71 -5.59 -2.25
N SER A 22 20.80 -4.63 -2.06
CA SER A 22 21.14 -3.20 -1.87
C SER A 22 21.20 -2.76 -0.41
N GLY A 23 20.66 -3.55 0.53
CA GLY A 23 20.59 -3.17 1.95
C GLY A 23 19.63 -2.01 2.23
N LEU A 24 18.70 -1.71 1.31
CA LEU A 24 17.72 -0.65 1.50
C LEU A 24 16.75 -0.97 2.66
N PRO A 25 16.37 0.01 3.50
CA PRO A 25 15.41 -0.16 4.59
C PRO A 25 13.95 -0.22 4.07
N ILE A 26 13.74 -0.74 2.87
CA ILE A 26 12.43 -0.84 2.21
C ILE A 26 12.14 -2.33 2.00
N PRO A 27 10.97 -2.83 2.42
CA PRO A 27 10.60 -4.21 2.19
C PRO A 27 10.58 -4.52 0.68
N GLY A 28 11.15 -5.67 0.31
CA GLY A 28 11.12 -6.18 -1.07
C GLY A 28 9.75 -6.15 -1.75
N PRO A 29 8.64 -6.54 -1.09
CA PRO A 29 7.31 -6.42 -1.67
C PRO A 29 6.92 -5.03 -2.16
N VAL A 30 7.34 -3.98 -1.46
CA VAL A 30 7.02 -2.59 -1.83
C VAL A 30 7.78 -2.21 -3.09
N ILE A 31 9.04 -2.60 -3.21
CA ILE A 31 9.85 -2.39 -4.42
C ILE A 31 9.22 -3.14 -5.61
N GLY A 32 8.86 -4.41 -5.41
CA GLY A 32 8.19 -5.22 -6.43
C GLY A 32 6.87 -4.60 -6.88
N PHE A 33 6.08 -4.05 -5.96
CA PHE A 33 4.84 -3.35 -6.27
C PHE A 33 5.06 -2.11 -7.14
N VAL A 34 6.08 -1.30 -6.83
CA VAL A 34 6.43 -0.12 -7.64
C VAL A 34 6.87 -0.53 -9.04
N LEU A 35 7.72 -1.55 -9.17
CA LEU A 35 8.17 -2.08 -10.46
C LEU A 35 7.00 -2.62 -11.29
N LEU A 36 6.10 -3.37 -10.66
CA LEU A 36 4.88 -3.87 -11.29
C LEU A 36 4.00 -2.71 -11.76
N ALA A 37 3.82 -1.66 -10.95
CA ALA A 37 3.01 -0.50 -11.32
C ALA A 37 3.57 0.21 -12.57
N VAL A 38 4.90 0.38 -12.66
CA VAL A 38 5.56 0.93 -13.85
C VAL A 38 5.35 0.03 -15.06
N ALA A 39 5.50 -1.29 -14.90
CA ALA A 39 5.28 -2.25 -15.99
C ALA A 39 3.82 -2.27 -16.48
N LEU A 40 2.86 -2.16 -15.57
CA LEU A 40 1.43 -2.08 -15.89
C LEU A 40 1.06 -0.78 -16.60
N ALA A 41 1.70 0.34 -16.24
CA ALA A 41 1.54 1.60 -16.94
C ALA A 41 2.06 1.54 -18.39
N ALA A 42 3.14 0.78 -18.63
CA ALA A 42 3.74 0.62 -19.95
C ALA A 42 3.04 -0.46 -20.82
N SER A 43 2.39 -1.46 -20.23
CA SER A 43 1.85 -2.62 -20.96
C SER A 43 0.38 -2.92 -20.62
N PRO A 44 -0.56 -2.52 -21.51
CA PRO A 44 -1.97 -2.87 -21.37
C PRO A 44 -2.23 -4.39 -21.41
N GLY A 45 -1.38 -5.15 -22.12
CA GLY A 45 -1.49 -6.61 -22.19
C GLY A 45 -1.20 -7.27 -20.84
N LEU A 46 -0.16 -6.81 -20.13
CA LEU A 46 0.18 -7.30 -18.79
C LEU A 46 -0.97 -7.03 -17.80
N ARG A 47 -1.59 -5.85 -17.91
CA ARG A 47 -2.73 -5.47 -17.08
C ARG A 47 -3.92 -6.43 -17.23
N ARG A 48 -4.26 -6.83 -18.46
CA ARG A 48 -5.33 -7.81 -18.73
C ARG A 48 -5.08 -9.16 -18.06
N GLU A 49 -3.83 -9.59 -17.93
CA GLU A 49 -3.47 -10.85 -17.28
C GLU A 49 -3.44 -10.76 -15.74
N VAL A 50 -2.98 -9.62 -15.20
CA VAL A 50 -2.79 -9.41 -13.76
C VAL A 50 -4.10 -9.03 -13.05
N ASP A 51 -4.93 -8.17 -13.66
CA ASP A 51 -6.17 -7.65 -13.07
C ASP A 51 -7.09 -8.74 -12.49
N PRO A 52 -7.45 -9.83 -13.22
CA PRO A 52 -8.35 -10.86 -12.68
C PRO A 52 -7.74 -11.63 -11.49
N VAL A 53 -6.42 -11.82 -11.50
CA VAL A 53 -5.72 -12.53 -10.41
C VAL A 53 -5.61 -11.63 -9.18
N ALA A 54 -5.23 -10.35 -9.37
CA ALA A 54 -5.17 -9.36 -8.31
C ALA A 54 -6.54 -9.17 -7.65
N ALA A 55 -7.61 -9.04 -8.45
CA ALA A 55 -8.98 -8.95 -7.94
C ALA A 55 -9.38 -10.20 -7.13
N GLY A 56 -9.00 -11.39 -7.60
CA GLY A 56 -9.19 -12.64 -6.86
C GLY A 56 -8.49 -12.63 -5.50
N LEU A 57 -7.21 -12.25 -5.45
CA LEU A 57 -6.45 -12.17 -4.21
C LEU A 57 -7.02 -11.12 -3.24
N LEU A 58 -7.45 -9.97 -3.75
CA LEU A 58 -8.06 -8.90 -2.96
C LEU A 58 -9.39 -9.33 -2.31
N ARG A 59 -10.15 -10.24 -2.92
CA ARG A 59 -11.36 -10.82 -2.28
C ARG A 59 -11.02 -11.67 -1.07
N TYR A 60 -9.84 -12.28 -1.04
CA TYR A 60 -9.35 -13.11 0.06
C TYR A 60 -8.29 -12.40 0.91
N LEU A 61 -8.15 -11.08 0.77
CA LEU A 61 -7.11 -10.31 1.46
C LEU A 61 -7.19 -10.50 2.98
N SER A 62 -8.41 -10.58 3.55
CA SER A 62 -8.60 -10.85 4.97
C SER A 62 -7.89 -12.14 5.41
N LEU A 63 -7.93 -13.21 4.61
CA LEU A 63 -7.22 -14.47 4.89
C LEU A 63 -5.70 -14.28 4.82
N LEU A 64 -5.20 -13.44 3.90
CA LEU A 64 -3.77 -13.13 3.78
C LEU A 64 -3.24 -12.31 4.97
N PHE A 65 -4.11 -11.55 5.66
CA PHE A 65 -3.74 -10.82 6.87
C PHE A 65 -3.86 -11.65 8.16
N VAL A 66 -4.56 -12.79 8.15
CA VAL A 66 -4.68 -13.66 9.34
C VAL A 66 -3.31 -14.05 9.90
N PRO A 67 -2.32 -14.53 9.12
CA PRO A 67 -1.01 -14.89 9.66
C PRO A 67 -0.30 -13.74 10.37
N ALA A 68 -0.37 -12.53 9.81
CA ALA A 68 0.20 -11.33 10.42
C ALA A 68 -0.52 -10.98 11.73
N ALA A 69 -1.85 -11.02 11.74
CA ALA A 69 -2.66 -10.74 12.93
C ALA A 69 -2.39 -11.75 14.06
N VAL A 70 -2.32 -13.05 13.73
CA VAL A 70 -2.00 -14.10 14.70
C VAL A 70 -0.59 -13.92 15.27
N GLY A 71 0.39 -13.52 14.45
CA GLY A 71 1.74 -13.19 14.92
C GLY A 71 1.75 -12.08 15.98
N VAL A 72 0.92 -11.06 15.80
CA VAL A 72 0.77 -9.95 16.77
C VAL A 72 0.09 -10.43 18.07
N ILE A 73 -0.97 -11.23 17.96
CA ILE A 73 -1.68 -11.77 19.13
C ILE A 73 -0.78 -12.67 19.99
N GLN A 74 0.18 -13.39 19.39
CA GLN A 74 1.15 -14.17 20.17
C GLN A 74 2.00 -13.30 21.12
N GLN A 75 2.12 -12.00 20.87
CA GLN A 75 2.77 -11.02 21.76
C GLN A 75 1.78 -10.31 22.69
N TRP A 76 0.66 -10.97 23.05
CA TRP A 76 -0.44 -10.38 23.83
C TRP A 76 0.00 -9.66 25.11
N GLY A 77 0.99 -10.22 25.82
CA GLY A 77 1.52 -9.62 27.05
C GLY A 77 2.11 -8.22 26.82
N LEU A 78 2.91 -8.05 25.78
CA LEU A 78 3.49 -6.75 25.41
C LEU A 78 2.40 -5.79 24.92
N LEU A 79 1.48 -6.28 24.11
CA LEU A 79 0.36 -5.49 23.60
C LEU A 79 -0.52 -4.93 24.72
N ARG A 80 -0.79 -5.72 25.75
CA ARG A 80 -1.64 -5.30 26.88
C ARG A 80 -0.99 -4.17 27.68
N VAL A 81 0.31 -4.24 27.93
CA VAL A 81 1.04 -3.19 28.66
C VAL A 81 1.12 -1.91 27.83
N ALA A 82 1.33 -2.04 26.53
CA ALA A 82 1.43 -0.91 25.61
C ALA A 82 0.09 -0.51 24.93
N ALA A 83 -1.05 -1.03 25.39
CA ALA A 83 -2.32 -0.85 24.68
C ALA A 83 -2.72 0.63 24.53
N VAL A 84 -2.63 1.38 25.63
CA VAL A 84 -2.93 2.83 25.64
C VAL A 84 -1.98 3.61 24.72
N PRO A 85 -0.64 3.51 24.84
CA PRO A 85 0.25 4.26 23.96
C PRO A 85 0.14 3.83 22.48
N ILE A 86 -0.12 2.54 22.18
CA ILE A 86 -0.36 2.08 20.80
C ILE A 86 -1.62 2.74 20.22
N VAL A 87 -2.75 2.67 20.93
CA VAL A 87 -4.01 3.26 20.44
C VAL A 87 -3.89 4.77 20.29
N ALA A 88 -3.27 5.45 21.25
CA ALA A 88 -3.01 6.89 21.17
C ALA A 88 -2.12 7.23 19.96
N ALA A 89 -1.01 6.50 19.76
CA ALA A 89 -0.12 6.70 18.63
C ALA A 89 -0.83 6.48 17.29
N LEU A 90 -1.64 5.43 17.16
CA LEU A 90 -2.42 5.14 15.95
C LEU A 90 -3.41 6.25 15.63
N LEU A 91 -4.21 6.67 16.62
CA LEU A 91 -5.21 7.72 16.41
C LEU A 91 -4.55 9.06 16.07
N VAL A 92 -3.57 9.48 16.87
CA VAL A 92 -2.88 10.77 16.67
C VAL A 92 -2.15 10.79 15.33
N SER A 93 -1.38 9.74 15.00
CA SER A 93 -0.65 9.69 13.73
C SER A 93 -1.58 9.64 12.51
N THR A 94 -2.69 8.91 12.58
CA THR A 94 -3.68 8.84 11.50
C THR A 94 -4.31 10.20 11.25
N TRP A 95 -4.79 10.87 12.30
CA TRP A 95 -5.35 12.22 12.19
C TRP A 95 -4.33 13.22 11.68
N ALA A 96 -3.11 13.19 12.22
CA ALA A 96 -2.03 14.07 11.78
C ALA A 96 -1.71 13.86 10.29
N ALA A 97 -1.57 12.61 9.83
CA ALA A 97 -1.31 12.29 8.44
C ALA A 97 -2.43 12.78 7.51
N LEU A 98 -3.69 12.59 7.89
CA LEU A 98 -4.85 13.08 7.12
C LEU A 98 -4.88 14.61 7.04
N ILE A 99 -4.70 15.31 8.17
CA ILE A 99 -4.68 16.78 8.22
C ILE A 99 -3.53 17.33 7.37
N VAL A 100 -2.32 16.81 7.54
CA VAL A 100 -1.15 17.25 6.78
C VAL A 100 -1.36 17.00 5.29
N THR A 101 -1.85 15.82 4.90
CA THR A 101 -2.16 15.50 3.50
C THR A 101 -3.18 16.48 2.91
N ALA A 102 -4.26 16.76 3.64
CA ALA A 102 -5.29 17.71 3.21
C ALA A 102 -4.75 19.15 3.08
N LEU A 103 -3.91 19.60 4.01
CA LEU A 103 -3.28 20.92 3.97
C LEU A 103 -2.30 21.05 2.79
N VAL A 104 -1.46 20.04 2.58
CA VAL A 104 -0.52 19.99 1.44
C VAL A 104 -1.29 19.98 0.13
N PHE A 105 -2.32 19.15 0.02
CA PHE A 105 -3.19 19.11 -1.17
C PHE A 105 -3.82 20.48 -1.44
N ARG A 106 -4.41 21.13 -0.43
CA ARG A 106 -5.00 22.46 -0.55
C ARG A 106 -3.97 23.52 -0.96
N PHE A 107 -2.78 23.47 -0.38
CA PHE A 107 -1.70 24.39 -0.70
C PHE A 107 -1.26 24.25 -2.16
N VAL A 108 -1.02 23.01 -2.61
CA VAL A 108 -0.60 22.72 -3.99
C VAL A 108 -1.72 23.06 -4.98
N SER A 109 -2.97 22.72 -4.68
CA SER A 109 -4.11 23.00 -5.57
C SER A 109 -4.36 24.50 -5.72
N THR A 110 -4.20 25.28 -4.65
CA THR A 110 -4.28 26.75 -4.69
C THR A 110 -3.14 27.33 -5.52
N ARG A 111 -1.91 26.79 -5.41
CA ARG A 111 -0.74 27.24 -6.18
C ARG A 111 -0.82 26.90 -7.67
N LEU A 112 -1.46 25.79 -8.02
CA LEU A 112 -1.68 25.37 -9.41
C LEU A 112 -2.89 26.04 -10.06
N GLY A 113 -3.63 26.91 -9.33
CA GLY A 113 -4.82 27.58 -9.86
C GLY A 113 -5.99 26.65 -10.13
N LEU A 114 -5.97 25.42 -9.59
CA LEU A 114 -7.04 24.44 -9.74
C LEU A 114 -8.23 24.75 -8.81
N SER A 115 -8.10 25.75 -7.93
CA SER A 115 -9.18 26.26 -7.08
C SER A 115 -10.03 27.30 -7.83
N GLY A 116 -10.70 26.86 -8.89
CA GLY A 116 -11.87 27.53 -9.47
C GLY A 116 -13.16 27.04 -8.78
N PRO A 117 -14.21 27.87 -8.63
CA PRO A 117 -15.44 27.53 -7.92
C PRO A 117 -16.36 26.62 -8.75
N ASP A 118 -15.99 25.35 -8.96
CA ASP A 118 -16.84 24.38 -9.65
C ASP A 118 -17.09 23.15 -8.77
N GLY A 119 -18.14 23.23 -7.93
CA GLY A 119 -18.56 22.14 -7.06
C GLY A 119 -20.01 22.17 -6.58
N GLU A 120 -20.79 23.20 -6.92
CA GLU A 120 -22.23 23.29 -6.67
C GLU A 120 -22.95 23.87 -7.89
N ALA A 121 -22.90 23.17 -9.03
CA ALA A 121 -23.92 23.24 -10.10
C ALA A 121 -23.59 22.25 -11.23
N ARG A 122 -23.96 20.97 -11.06
CA ARG A 122 -24.62 20.08 -12.04
C ARG A 122 -24.51 18.62 -11.64
#